data_AF-A0A7J2TH56-F1
#
_entry.id   AF-A0A7J2TH56-F1
#
_cell.length_a   1.000
_cell.length_b   1.000
_cell.length_c   1.000
_cell.angle_alpha   90.00
_cell.angle_beta   90.00
_cell.angle_gamma   90.00
#
_symmetry.space_group_name_H-M   'P 1'
#
loop_
_entity.id
_entity.type
_entity.pdbx_description
1 polymer ?
#
loop_
_entity_poly.entity_id
_entity_poly.type
_entity_poly.pdbx_seq_one_letter_code
_entity_poly.pdbx_strand_id
1 'polypeptide(L)' 'KKAKGRRRGHGSRKGKKTARMPRKRLWILRIRALRRRLKELKKSGEIDIKTYRKLYRMAKSGMFRSVAHLNSFIQEMKR' A
#
# COMPACT_ATOMS: atom_id res chain seq x y z
N LYS A 1 -7.43 25.54 -0.15
CA LYS A 1 -5.99 25.76 0.22
C LYS A 1 -5.32 24.51 0.81
N LYS A 2 -5.84 23.87 1.88
CA LYS A 2 -5.24 22.68 2.53
C LYS A 2 -5.24 21.37 1.70
N ALA A 3 -6.27 21.16 0.87
CA ALA A 3 -6.36 19.99 -0.02
C ALA A 3 -5.26 19.98 -1.09
N LYS A 4 -4.94 21.16 -1.66
CA LYS A 4 -3.81 21.40 -2.58
C LYS A 4 -2.41 21.32 -1.93
N GLY A 5 -2.31 20.82 -0.69
CA GLY A 5 -1.04 20.69 0.05
C GLY A 5 -0.55 21.91 0.83
N ARG A 6 -1.15 23.10 0.66
CA ARG A 6 -0.74 24.34 1.36
C ARG A 6 -1.11 24.29 2.86
N ARG A 7 -0.42 25.08 3.72
CA ARG A 7 -0.64 25.16 5.19
C ARG A 7 -0.42 23.83 5.95
N ARG A 8 0.59 23.04 5.55
CA ARG A 8 0.98 21.75 6.17
C ARG A 8 2.43 21.70 6.67
N GLY A 9 3.13 22.83 6.69
CA GLY A 9 4.50 22.97 7.17
C GLY A 9 4.62 22.79 8.69
N HIS A 10 5.84 22.77 9.21
CA HIS A 10 6.12 22.46 10.63
C HIS A 10 5.40 23.40 11.60
N GLY A 11 5.41 24.72 11.37
CA GLY A 11 4.70 25.69 12.22
C GLY A 11 3.17 25.58 12.20
N SER A 12 2.57 24.97 11.17
CA SER A 12 1.12 24.73 11.12
C SER A 12 0.71 23.38 11.73
N ARG A 13 1.68 22.50 12.06
CA ARG A 13 1.40 21.18 12.62
C ARG A 13 1.25 21.31 14.13
N LYS A 14 0.07 20.94 14.63
CA LYS A 14 -0.18 20.74 16.06
C LYS A 14 -0.23 19.24 16.36
N GLY A 15 0.26 18.85 17.53
CA GLY A 15 0.27 17.47 18.01
C GLY A 15 1.29 16.54 17.33
N LYS A 16 1.54 15.39 18.00
CA LYS A 16 2.50 14.37 17.56
C LYS A 16 2.12 13.78 16.20
N LYS A 17 3.12 13.31 15.43
CA LYS A 17 2.92 12.62 14.13
C LYS A 17 1.90 11.48 14.22
N THR A 18 1.94 10.69 15.30
CA THR A 18 1.04 9.56 15.53
C THR A 18 -0.38 9.97 15.89
N ALA A 19 -0.60 11.18 16.43
CA ALA A 19 -1.93 11.72 16.68
C ALA A 19 -2.60 12.15 15.36
N ARG A 20 -1.84 12.78 14.45
CA ARG A 20 -2.33 13.17 13.13
C ARG A 20 -2.55 11.98 12.19
N MET A 21 -1.70 10.95 12.28
CA MET A 21 -1.84 9.70 11.54
C MET A 21 -1.37 8.50 12.39
N PRO A 22 -2.31 7.76 13.00
CA PRO A 22 -1.98 6.59 13.80
C PRO A 22 -1.29 5.48 12.99
N ARG A 23 -0.32 4.80 13.61
CA ARG A 23 0.45 3.71 12.99
C ARG A 23 -0.45 2.57 12.50
N LYS A 24 -1.41 2.14 13.33
CA LYS A 24 -2.37 1.08 12.98
C LYS A 24 -3.23 1.47 11.77
N ARG A 25 -3.71 2.72 11.73
CA ARG A 25 -4.50 3.23 10.59
C ARG A 25 -3.68 3.24 9.29
N LEU A 26 -2.42 3.68 9.35
CA LEU A 26 -1.51 3.64 8.20
C LEU A 26 -1.29 2.21 7.70
N TRP A 27 -1.07 1.25 8.60
CA TRP A 27 -0.92 -0.15 8.24
C TRP A 27 -2.18 -0.72 7.59
N ILE A 28 -3.37 -0.46 8.15
CA ILE A 28 -4.66 -0.87 7.60
C ILE A 28 -4.84 -0.33 6.17
N LEU A 29 -4.58 0.97 5.96
CA LEU A 29 -4.71 1.58 4.63
C LEU A 29 -3.76 0.92 3.62
N ARG A 30 -2.50 0.69 4.01
CA ARG A 30 -1.50 0.07 3.13
C ARG A 30 -1.87 -1.37 2.77
N ILE A 31 -2.16 -2.21 3.76
CA ILE A 31 -2.46 -3.63 3.51
C ILE A 31 -3.76 -3.79 2.71
N ARG A 32 -4.79 -2.97 2.98
CA ARG A 32 -6.05 -3.02 2.21
C ARG A 32 -5.85 -2.61 0.76
N ALA A 33 -5.01 -1.60 0.48
CA ALA A 33 -4.70 -1.21 -0.89
C ALA A 33 -3.97 -2.34 -1.65
N LEU A 34 -2.95 -2.94 -1.03
CA LEU A 34 -2.20 -4.06 -1.61
C LEU A 34 -3.09 -5.27 -1.90
N ARG A 35 -3.92 -5.68 -0.93
CA ARG A 35 -4.82 -6.83 -1.09
C ARG A 35 -5.90 -6.60 -2.14
N ARG A 36 -6.40 -5.37 -2.26
CA ARG A 36 -7.35 -5.00 -3.31
C ARG A 36 -6.71 -5.15 -4.68
N ARG A 37 -5.50 -4.62 -4.88
CA ARG A 37 -4.76 -4.77 -6.14
C ARG A 37 -4.51 -6.24 -6.49
N LEU A 38 -4.09 -7.05 -5.53
CA LEU A 38 -3.91 -8.49 -5.74
C LEU A 38 -5.22 -9.19 -6.13
N LYS A 39 -6.35 -8.80 -5.54
CA LYS A 39 -7.67 -9.34 -5.91
C LYS A 39 -8.07 -8.95 -7.33
N GLU A 40 -7.81 -7.71 -7.74
CA GLU A 40 -8.03 -7.23 -9.11
C GLU A 40 -7.19 -8.02 -10.12
N LEU A 41 -5.88 -8.16 -9.87
CA LEU A 41 -4.96 -8.91 -10.73
C LEU A 41 -5.34 -10.39 -10.85
N LYS A 42 -5.80 -11.01 -9.75
CA LYS A 42 -6.34 -12.37 -9.79
C LYS A 42 -7.61 -12.44 -10.63
N LYS A 43 -8.51 -11.46 -10.51
CA LYS A 43 -9.78 -11.42 -11.25
C LYS A 43 -9.56 -11.20 -12.74
N SER A 44 -8.57 -10.39 -13.14
CA SER A 44 -8.20 -10.18 -14.54
C SER A 44 -7.44 -11.36 -15.16
N GLY A 45 -6.99 -12.32 -14.35
CA GLY A 45 -6.18 -13.45 -14.82
C GLY A 45 -4.70 -13.10 -15.04
N GLU A 46 -4.27 -11.89 -14.69
CA GLU A 46 -2.87 -11.47 -14.84
C GLU A 46 -1.91 -12.24 -13.91
N ILE A 47 -2.42 -12.82 -12.83
CA ILE A 47 -1.69 -13.69 -11.91
C ILE A 47 -2.49 -14.96 -11.63
N ASP A 48 -1.78 -16.08 -11.48
CA ASP A 48 -2.39 -17.34 -11.08
C ASP A 48 -2.71 -17.38 -9.58
N ILE A 49 -3.46 -18.41 -9.17
CA ILE A 49 -3.89 -18.58 -7.77
C ILE A 49 -2.69 -18.83 -6.84
N LYS A 50 -1.65 -19.55 -7.29
CA LYS A 50 -0.47 -19.85 -6.47
C LYS A 50 0.34 -18.58 -6.24
N THR A 51 0.60 -17.79 -7.29
CA THR A 51 1.28 -16.49 -7.17
C THR A 51 0.48 -15.52 -6.31
N TYR A 52 -0.84 -15.43 -6.49
CA TYR A 52 -1.69 -14.62 -5.60
C TYR A 52 -1.48 -14.99 -4.12
N ARG A 53 -1.53 -16.29 -3.77
CA ARG A 53 -1.34 -16.75 -2.38
C ARG A 53 0.04 -16.38 -1.84
N LYS A 54 1.11 -16.55 -2.64
CA LYS A 54 2.48 -16.17 -2.28
C LYS A 54 2.59 -14.67 -2.01
N LEU A 55 2.17 -13.84 -2.98
CA LEU A 55 2.21 -12.38 -2.87
C LEU A 55 1.33 -11.85 -1.73
N TYR A 56 0.19 -12.49 -1.46
CA TYR A 56 -0.69 -12.11 -0.35
C TYR A 56 -0.02 -12.32 1.02
N ARG A 57 0.72 -13.43 1.19
CA ARG A 57 1.51 -13.68 2.41
C ARG A 57 2.68 -12.69 2.54
N MET A 58 3.38 -12.40 1.45
CA MET A 58 4.44 -11.38 1.41
C MET A 58 3.92 -9.97 1.70
N ALA A 59 2.70 -9.65 1.25
CA ALA A 59 2.06 -8.39 1.59
C ALA A 59 1.74 -8.30 3.08
N LYS A 60 1.29 -9.40 3.71
CA LYS A 60 1.06 -9.46 5.17
C LYS A 60 2.34 -9.18 5.95
N SER A 61 3.49 -9.70 5.50
CA SER A 61 4.79 -9.48 6.18
C SER A 61 5.36 -8.07 5.97
N GLY A 62 4.73 -7.23 5.13
CA GLY A 62 5.14 -5.84 4.93
C GLY A 62 6.25 -5.66 3.87
N MET A 63 6.51 -6.67 3.04
CA MET A 63 7.53 -6.62 1.97
C MET A 63 7.29 -5.45 1.00
N PHE A 64 6.02 -5.14 0.71
CA PHE A 64 5.64 -4.09 -0.23
C PHE A 64 5.45 -2.74 0.48
N ARG A 65 6.12 -1.72 -0.06
CA ARG A 65 6.12 -0.33 0.43
C ARG A 65 4.86 0.43 -0.03
N SER A 66 4.40 0.11 -1.23
CA SER A 66 3.26 0.71 -1.92
C SER A 66 2.68 -0.25 -2.96
N VAL A 67 1.54 0.09 -3.54
CA VAL A 67 0.95 -0.65 -4.67
C VAL A 67 1.86 -0.60 -5.90
N ALA A 68 2.55 0.52 -6.14
CA ALA A 68 3.52 0.62 -7.21
C ALA A 68 4.67 -0.37 -7.02
N HIS A 69 5.23 -0.49 -5.80
CA HIS A 69 6.28 -1.47 -5.51
C HIS A 69 5.80 -2.91 -5.74
N LEU A 70 4.54 -3.23 -5.39
CA LEU A 70 3.95 -4.53 -5.71
C LEU A 70 3.88 -4.76 -7.22
N ASN A 71 3.42 -3.78 -8.00
CA ASN A 71 3.30 -3.92 -9.45
C ASN A 71 4.68 -4.11 -10.11
N SER A 72 5.69 -3.33 -9.71
CA SER A 72 7.07 -3.49 -10.21
C SER A 72 7.62 -4.87 -9.90
N PHE A 73 7.40 -5.37 -8.68
CA PHE A 73 7.83 -6.73 -8.31
C PHE A 73 7.16 -7.81 -9.15
N ILE A 74 5.87 -7.64 -9.48
CA ILE A 74 5.15 -8.58 -10.35
C ILE A 74 5.68 -8.51 -11.79
N GLN A 75 6.02 -7.32 -12.28
CA GLN A 75 6.62 -7.14 -13.61
C GLN A 75 8.00 -7.79 -13.68
N GLU A 76 8.83 -7.63 -12.65
CA GLU A 76 10.14 -8.29 -12.55
C GLU A 76 10.00 -9.82 -12.49
N MET A 77 8.98 -10.34 -11.79
CA MET A 77 8.72 -11.79 -11.76
C MET A 77 8.23 -12.39 -13.08
N LYS A 78 7.62 -11.56 -13.95
CA LYS A 78 7.12 -11.97 -15.26
C LYS A 78 8.19 -11.91 -16.35
N ARG A 79 9.30 -11.22 -16.06
CA ARG A 79 10.48 -11.17 -16.91
C ARG A 79 11.26 -12.47 -16.77
#